data_AF-A0AAW9FPA6-F1
#
_entry.id   AF-A0AAW9FPA6-F1
#
_cell.length_a   1.000
_cell.length_b   1.000
_cell.length_c   1.000
_cell.angle_alpha   90.00
_cell.angle_beta   90.00
_cell.angle_gamma   90.00
#
_symmetry.space_group_name_H-M   'P 1'
#
loop_
_entity.id
_entity.type
_entity.pdbx_description
1 polymer ?
#
loop_
_entity_poly.entity_id
_entity_poly.type
_entity_poly.pdbx_seq_one_letter_code
_entity_poly.pdbx_strand_id
1 'polypeptide(L)'
;MSIDQSAIVFRRKISSFCDMKLAPLTDARQLRALSEYMTDLIDDRMPPPMLGRHVNWEEISCACGLEQTSAELRRVAQYGFDSISRWLTEPGSRHGTTSATGKATKTSCRAKSLLNKSTPDAAKASYRSKPGPKPKPIEEFPEPLFETMRNRYLF
;
A
#
# COMPACT_ATOMS: atom_id res chain seq x y z
N MET A 1 7.05 -20.47 -25.04
CA MET A 1 6.15 -19.91 -24.02
C MET A 1 7.02 -19.19 -23.01
N SER A 2 7.14 -17.86 -23.10
CA SER A 2 7.88 -17.09 -22.08
C SER A 2 7.01 -17.02 -20.85
N ILE A 3 7.45 -17.68 -19.77
CA ILE A 3 6.72 -17.69 -18.52
C ILE A 3 6.99 -16.37 -17.81
N ASP A 4 5.95 -15.58 -17.56
CA ASP A 4 6.07 -14.34 -16.81
C ASP A 4 6.40 -14.64 -15.34
N GLN A 5 7.69 -14.63 -15.01
CA GLN A 5 8.17 -14.90 -13.66
C GLN A 5 7.53 -13.95 -12.63
N SER A 6 7.26 -12.70 -13.02
CA SER A 6 6.55 -11.73 -12.19
C SER A 6 5.11 -12.17 -11.88
N ALA A 7 4.40 -12.75 -12.85
CA ALA A 7 3.05 -13.28 -12.67
C ALA A 7 3.05 -14.51 -11.76
N ILE A 8 4.01 -15.43 -11.90
CA ILE A 8 4.13 -16.59 -11.00
C ILE A 8 4.31 -16.14 -9.54
N VAL A 9 5.26 -15.22 -9.32
CA VAL A 9 5.55 -14.72 -7.97
C VAL A 9 4.34 -13.98 -7.40
N PHE A 10 3.67 -13.18 -8.23
CA PHE A 10 2.50 -12.43 -7.81
C PHE A 10 1.31 -13.34 -7.49
N ARG A 11 1.04 -14.37 -8.31
CA ARG A 11 0.01 -15.38 -8.07
C ARG A 11 0.22 -16.06 -6.71
N ARG A 12 1.45 -16.49 -6.41
CA ARG A 12 1.79 -17.09 -5.09
C ARG A 12 1.52 -16.13 -3.93
N LYS A 13 1.80 -14.84 -4.09
CA LYS A 13 1.51 -13.82 -3.07
C LYS A 13 0.00 -13.66 -2.85
N ILE A 14 -0.78 -13.68 -3.92
CA ILE A 14 -2.24 -13.57 -3.84
C ILE A 14 -2.84 -14.83 -3.20
N SER A 15 -2.38 -16.04 -3.56
CA SER A 15 -2.82 -17.26 -2.88
C SER A 15 -2.53 -17.21 -1.38
N SER A 16 -1.30 -16.84 -0.99
CA SER A 16 -0.94 -16.69 0.43
C SER A 16 -1.77 -15.61 1.14
N PHE A 17 -2.09 -14.52 0.45
CA PHE A 17 -2.97 -13.48 0.97
C PHE A 17 -4.38 -14.02 1.23
N CYS A 18 -4.96 -14.78 0.30
CA CYS A 18 -6.27 -15.41 0.47
C CYS A 18 -6.27 -16.34 1.70
N ASP A 19 -5.27 -17.19 1.83
CA ASP A 19 -5.14 -18.13 2.94
C ASP A 19 -5.01 -17.42 4.30
N MET A 20 -4.24 -16.32 4.36
CA MET A 20 -3.99 -15.63 5.63
C MET A 20 -5.11 -14.65 6.02
N LYS A 21 -5.75 -14.01 5.05
CA LYS A 21 -6.62 -12.85 5.28
C LYS A 21 -8.09 -13.12 4.97
N LEU A 22 -8.38 -13.97 3.99
CA LEU A 22 -9.75 -14.30 3.61
C LEU A 22 -10.25 -15.58 4.29
N ALA A 23 -9.37 -16.56 4.53
CA ALA A 23 -9.76 -17.81 5.20
C ALA A 23 -10.43 -17.61 6.57
N PRO A 24 -10.01 -16.66 7.44
CA PRO A 24 -10.70 -16.43 8.72
C PRO A 24 -12.08 -15.79 8.58
N LEU A 25 -12.44 -15.29 7.40
CA LEU A 25 -13.64 -14.48 7.15
C LEU A 25 -14.64 -15.18 6.23
N THR A 26 -14.31 -16.37 5.72
CA THR A 26 -15.07 -17.08 4.68
C THR A 26 -15.09 -18.58 4.92
N ASP A 27 -16.10 -19.25 4.38
CA ASP A 27 -16.12 -20.71 4.33
C ASP A 27 -15.13 -21.24 3.28
N ALA A 28 -14.70 -22.50 3.40
CA ALA A 28 -13.74 -23.12 2.47
C ALA A 28 -14.17 -23.03 1.00
N ARG A 29 -15.47 -23.14 0.71
CA ARG A 29 -16.03 -22.98 -0.64
C ARG A 29 -15.88 -21.56 -1.16
N GLN A 30 -16.20 -20.57 -0.32
CA GLN A 30 -16.11 -19.16 -0.67
C GLN A 30 -14.66 -18.71 -0.83
N LEU A 31 -13.77 -19.16 0.06
CA LEU A 31 -12.34 -18.93 -0.03
C LEU A 31 -11.78 -19.46 -1.35
N ARG A 32 -12.13 -20.70 -1.70
CA ARG A 32 -11.69 -21.32 -2.95
C ARG A 32 -12.16 -20.52 -4.15
N ALA A 33 -13.44 -20.15 -4.20
CA ALA A 33 -14.00 -19.35 -5.29
C ALA A 33 -13.32 -17.97 -5.42
N LEU A 34 -13.09 -17.27 -4.31
CA LEU A 34 -12.39 -15.98 -4.31
C LEU A 34 -10.92 -16.10 -4.72
N SER A 35 -10.24 -17.14 -4.24
CA SER A 35 -8.85 -17.40 -4.58
C SER A 35 -8.71 -17.72 -6.06
N GLU A 36 -9.52 -18.64 -6.59
CA GLU A 36 -9.58 -18.98 -8.01
C GLU A 36 -9.87 -17.73 -8.85
N TYR A 37 -10.91 -16.96 -8.48
CA TYR A 37 -11.26 -15.73 -9.17
C TYR A 37 -10.12 -14.70 -9.21
N MET A 38 -9.43 -14.47 -8.09
CA MET A 38 -8.29 -13.56 -8.05
C MET A 38 -7.10 -14.07 -8.86
N THR A 39 -6.87 -15.39 -8.92
CA THR A 39 -5.80 -15.97 -9.74
C THR A 39 -6.12 -15.93 -11.22
N ASP A 40 -7.38 -16.11 -11.60
CA ASP A 40 -7.82 -16.03 -13.00
C ASP A 40 -7.63 -14.60 -13.54
N LEU A 41 -7.94 -13.57 -12.74
CA LEU A 41 -7.64 -12.17 -13.11
C LEU A 41 -6.15 -11.92 -13.38
N ILE A 42 -5.25 -12.62 -12.66
CA ILE A 42 -3.80 -12.50 -12.83
C ILE A 42 -3.37 -13.22 -14.12
N ASP A 43 -3.89 -14.41 -14.35
CA ASP A 43 -3.54 -15.23 -15.52
C ASP A 43 -4.07 -14.59 -16.82
N ASP A 44 -5.29 -14.03 -16.79
CA ASP A 44 -5.91 -13.31 -17.91
C ASP A 44 -5.43 -11.86 -18.05
N ARG A 45 -4.61 -11.37 -17.11
CA ARG A 45 -4.13 -9.97 -17.06
C ARG A 45 -5.27 -8.95 -17.06
N MET A 46 -6.40 -9.29 -16.47
CA MET A 46 -7.60 -8.45 -16.43
C MET A 46 -7.75 -7.72 -15.08
N PRO A 47 -8.15 -6.44 -15.10
CA PRO A 47 -8.50 -5.76 -13.87
C PRO A 47 -9.79 -6.36 -13.27
N PRO A 48 -9.93 -6.37 -11.94
CA PRO A 48 -11.19 -6.73 -11.30
C PRO A 48 -12.31 -5.77 -11.75
N PRO A 49 -13.59 -6.18 -11.65
CA PRO A 49 -14.69 -5.32 -12.03
C PRO A 49 -14.77 -4.12 -11.07
N MET A 50 -14.73 -2.91 -11.63
CA MET A 50 -14.67 -1.66 -10.87
C MET A 50 -15.95 -0.84 -11.06
N LEU A 51 -16.56 -0.42 -9.95
CA LEU A 51 -17.55 0.66 -9.89
C LEU A 51 -16.85 1.94 -9.43
N GLY A 52 -16.29 2.67 -10.39
CA GLY A 52 -15.54 3.89 -10.14
C GLY A 52 -14.24 3.63 -9.39
N ARG A 53 -14.20 3.97 -8.10
CA ARG A 53 -13.02 3.77 -7.23
C ARG A 53 -13.09 2.49 -6.39
N HIS A 54 -14.23 1.81 -6.39
CA HIS A 54 -14.46 0.64 -5.57
C HIS A 54 -14.74 -0.58 -6.44
N VAL A 55 -14.49 -1.75 -5.87
CA VAL A 55 -14.79 -3.03 -6.49
C VAL A 55 -16.30 -3.22 -6.65
N ASN A 56 -16.71 -3.72 -7.81
CA ASN A 56 -18.10 -4.11 -8.06
C ASN A 56 -18.43 -5.38 -7.26
N TRP A 57 -18.87 -5.21 -6.02
CA TRP A 57 -19.20 -6.35 -5.17
C TRP A 57 -20.38 -7.18 -5.66
N GLU A 58 -21.32 -6.59 -6.40
CA GLU A 58 -22.46 -7.33 -6.94
C GLU A 58 -21.99 -8.36 -7.98
N GLU A 59 -21.14 -7.93 -8.90
CA GLU A 59 -20.56 -8.80 -9.93
C GLU A 59 -19.65 -9.87 -9.34
N ILE A 60 -18.81 -9.51 -8.36
CA ILE A 60 -17.95 -10.49 -7.67
C ILE A 60 -18.78 -11.48 -6.85
N SER A 61 -19.84 -11.01 -6.19
CA SER A 61 -20.72 -11.89 -5.43
C SER A 61 -21.43 -12.89 -6.34
N CYS A 62 -21.82 -12.46 -7.54
CA CYS A 62 -22.40 -13.32 -8.57
C CYS A 62 -21.37 -14.34 -9.09
N ALA A 63 -20.17 -13.87 -9.48
CA ALA A 63 -19.11 -14.72 -10.02
C ALA A 63 -18.59 -15.76 -9.02
N CYS A 64 -18.43 -15.37 -7.75
CA CYS A 64 -17.94 -16.24 -6.69
C CYS A 64 -19.04 -17.02 -5.95
N GLY A 65 -20.32 -16.78 -6.27
CA GLY A 65 -21.46 -17.40 -5.59
C GLY A 65 -21.56 -17.04 -4.10
N LEU A 66 -21.27 -15.79 -3.75
CA LEU A 66 -21.32 -15.27 -2.39
C LEU A 66 -22.71 -14.68 -2.11
N GLU A 67 -23.57 -15.40 -1.38
CA GLU A 67 -24.90 -14.86 -1.02
C GLU A 67 -24.83 -13.66 -0.09
N GLN A 68 -23.92 -13.68 0.90
CA GLN A 68 -23.74 -12.60 1.86
C GLN A 68 -22.27 -12.37 2.14
N THR A 69 -21.76 -11.22 1.72
CA THR A 69 -20.40 -10.78 2.02
C THR A 69 -20.41 -9.75 3.15
N SER A 70 -19.68 -10.01 4.23
CA SER A 70 -19.53 -9.06 5.32
C SER A 70 -18.77 -7.81 4.87
N ALA A 71 -19.02 -6.66 5.52
CA ALA A 71 -18.28 -5.44 5.24
C ALA A 71 -16.77 -5.59 5.48
N GLU A 72 -16.39 -6.42 6.45
CA GLU A 72 -15.00 -6.72 6.76
C GLU A 72 -14.35 -7.54 5.63
N LEU A 73 -15.03 -8.59 5.14
CA LEU A 73 -14.56 -9.36 4.00
C LEU A 73 -14.35 -8.47 2.78
N ARG A 74 -15.31 -7.59 2.47
CA ARG A 74 -15.21 -6.63 1.36
C ARG A 74 -13.98 -5.75 1.50
N ARG A 75 -13.76 -5.17 2.68
CA ARG A 75 -12.58 -4.32 2.93
C ARG A 75 -11.27 -5.07 2.78
N VAL A 76 -11.19 -6.27 3.33
CA VAL A 76 -9.97 -7.09 3.25
C VAL A 76 -9.70 -7.48 1.80
N ALA A 77 -10.68 -8.05 1.11
CA ALA A 77 -10.52 -8.47 -0.29
C ALA A 77 -10.27 -7.28 -1.23
N GLN A 78 -10.76 -6.08 -0.91
CA GLN A 78 -10.42 -4.86 -1.66
C GLN A 78 -8.90 -4.63 -1.73
N TYR A 79 -8.13 -4.92 -0.68
CA TYR A 79 -6.67 -4.82 -0.74
C TYR A 79 -6.04 -5.78 -1.76
N GLY A 80 -6.61 -6.98 -1.91
CA GLY A 80 -6.20 -7.94 -2.93
C GLY A 80 -6.48 -7.40 -4.34
N PHE A 81 -7.70 -6.90 -4.57
CA PHE A 81 -8.10 -6.31 -5.85
C PHE A 81 -7.29 -5.06 -6.22
N ASP A 82 -7.05 -4.16 -5.27
CA ASP A 82 -6.19 -2.98 -5.47
C ASP A 82 -4.75 -3.39 -5.82
N SER A 83 -4.25 -4.46 -5.20
CA SER A 83 -2.92 -5.00 -5.50
C SER A 83 -2.83 -5.55 -6.92
N ILE A 84 -3.87 -6.27 -7.38
CA ILE A 84 -3.96 -6.78 -8.75
C ILE A 84 -4.00 -5.61 -9.74
N SER A 85 -4.91 -4.65 -9.55
CA SER A 85 -5.01 -3.44 -10.38
C SER A 85 -3.67 -2.71 -10.49
N ARG A 86 -2.97 -2.53 -9.36
CA ARG A 86 -1.64 -1.89 -9.35
C ARG A 86 -0.60 -2.70 -10.09
N TRP A 87 -0.54 -4.01 -9.85
CA TRP A 87 0.41 -4.91 -10.51
C TRP A 87 0.21 -4.94 -12.04
N LEU A 88 -1.04 -4.86 -12.50
CA LEU A 88 -1.32 -4.73 -13.93
C LEU A 88 -0.73 -3.42 -14.46
N THR A 89 -0.85 -2.29 -13.76
CA THR A 89 -0.33 -0.99 -14.22
C THR A 89 1.20 -0.82 -14.15
N GLU A 90 1.92 -1.76 -13.52
CA GLU A 90 3.37 -1.67 -13.33
C GLU A 90 4.11 -1.82 -14.69
N PRO A 91 5.00 -0.88 -15.07
CA PRO A 91 5.62 -0.84 -16.40
C PRO A 91 6.56 -2.02 -16.73
N GLY A 92 6.87 -2.90 -15.77
CA GLY A 92 7.58 -4.17 -16.00
C GLY A 92 6.67 -5.40 -16.08
N SER A 93 5.36 -5.21 -15.95
CA SER A 93 4.35 -6.28 -15.93
C SER A 93 3.66 -6.46 -17.28
N ARG A 94 3.67 -5.42 -18.13
CA ARG A 94 3.05 -5.42 -19.46
C ARG A 94 4.10 -5.50 -20.55
N HIS A 95 4.34 -6.68 -21.12
CA HIS A 95 4.89 -6.76 -22.47
C HIS A 95 3.72 -6.72 -23.46
N GLY A 96 3.32 -5.51 -23.86
CA GLY A 96 2.31 -5.30 -24.90
C GLY A 96 0.89 -5.04 -24.39
N THR A 97 0.58 -3.78 -24.12
CA THR A 97 -0.62 -3.05 -24.60
C THR A 97 -0.64 -1.68 -23.93
N THR A 98 -0.28 -0.68 -24.73
CA THR A 98 -0.44 0.73 -24.39
C THR A 98 -1.93 1.05 -24.30
N SER A 99 -2.41 1.40 -23.11
CA SER A 99 -3.58 2.26 -22.96
C SER A 99 -3.34 3.13 -21.73
N ALA A 100 -2.80 4.31 -22.02
CA ALA A 100 -2.62 5.38 -21.06
C ALA A 100 -3.99 5.94 -20.67
N THR A 101 -4.37 5.75 -19.40
CA THR A 101 -5.27 6.70 -18.74
C THR A 101 -4.68 7.00 -17.37
N GLY A 102 -3.88 8.06 -17.33
CA GLY A 102 -3.33 8.58 -16.10
C GLY A 102 -4.43 9.11 -15.19
N LYS A 103 -4.40 8.69 -13.93
CA LYS A 103 -4.73 9.59 -12.82
C LYS A 103 -3.88 9.22 -11.63
N ALA A 104 -2.72 9.88 -11.57
CA ALA A 104 -1.90 9.95 -10.38
C ALA A 104 -2.73 10.57 -9.25
N THR A 105 -3.05 9.77 -8.23
CA THR A 105 -3.35 10.32 -6.90
C THR A 105 -2.51 9.62 -5.85
N LYS A 106 -1.37 10.27 -5.57
CA LYS A 106 -0.78 10.50 -4.25
C LYS A 106 -0.56 9.22 -3.43
N THR A 107 0.65 8.69 -3.60
CA THR A 107 1.47 8.12 -2.53
C THR A 107 1.10 8.68 -1.15
N SER A 108 0.48 7.86 -0.31
CA SER A 108 0.50 8.06 1.14
C SER A 108 1.89 7.70 1.63
N CYS A 109 2.83 8.62 1.45
CA CYS A 109 4.11 8.55 2.15
C CYS A 109 3.82 8.92 3.60
N ARG A 110 3.88 7.95 4.50
CA ARG A 110 4.06 8.22 5.93
C ARG A 110 5.49 8.71 6.13
N ALA A 111 5.73 9.95 5.74
CA ALA A 111 6.99 10.65 5.95
C ALA A 111 6.99 11.22 7.37
N LYS A 112 7.69 10.54 8.29
CA LYS A 112 8.24 11.20 9.48
C LYS A 112 9.44 11.99 8.99
N SER A 113 9.26 13.28 8.70
CA SER A 113 10.37 14.16 8.31
C SER A 113 10.51 15.27 9.34
N LEU A 114 11.62 15.17 10.07
CA LEU A 114 12.23 16.21 10.87
C LEU A 114 12.54 17.40 9.96
N LEU A 115 12.29 18.60 10.47
CA LEU A 115 12.43 19.88 9.77
C LEU A 115 13.79 20.47 10.13
N ASN A 116 14.75 20.43 9.19
CA ASN A 116 15.96 21.26 9.25
C ASN A 116 15.89 22.43 8.25
N LYS A 117 16.31 23.57 8.79
CA LYS A 117 16.31 24.96 8.33
C LYS A 117 17.23 25.23 7.13
N SER A 118 16.81 26.06 6.18
CA SER A 118 17.62 27.16 5.60
C SER A 118 16.82 28.09 4.66
N THR A 119 17.02 29.39 4.84
CA THR A 119 16.69 30.59 4.02
C THR A 119 17.48 30.61 2.69
N PRO A 120 17.30 31.53 1.70
CA PRO A 120 16.86 32.96 1.72
C PRO A 120 15.83 33.31 0.59
N ASP A 121 15.37 34.51 0.25
CA ASP A 121 15.17 35.87 0.80
C ASP A 121 14.13 36.54 -0.17
N ALA A 122 13.50 37.63 0.29
CA ALA A 122 12.80 38.66 -0.47
C ALA A 122 11.32 38.49 -0.92
N ALA A 123 10.53 39.39 -0.33
CA ALA A 123 9.31 40.06 -0.82
C ALA A 123 7.95 39.34 -0.73
N LYS A 124 7.12 39.71 0.27
CA LYS A 124 5.98 40.65 0.09
C LYS A 124 5.17 40.87 1.40
N ALA A 125 4.76 42.13 1.54
CA ALA A 125 3.62 42.73 2.25
C ALA A 125 2.78 41.92 3.29
N SER A 126 2.84 42.43 4.53
CA SER A 126 1.72 42.83 5.42
C SER A 126 0.44 41.98 5.44
N TYR A 127 0.25 41.15 6.48
CA TYR A 127 -1.00 41.07 7.27
C TYR A 127 -0.71 40.66 8.73
N ARG A 128 -1.33 41.37 9.66
CA ARG A 128 -1.20 41.35 11.13
C ARG A 128 -1.49 39.96 11.73
N SER A 129 -0.63 39.47 12.61
CA SER A 129 -0.95 38.41 13.59
C SER A 129 -0.11 38.58 14.84
N LYS A 130 -0.76 38.50 16.01
CA LYS A 130 -0.13 38.71 17.33
C LYS A 130 0.96 37.63 17.57
N PRO A 131 2.14 37.97 18.09
CA PRO A 131 3.21 37.00 18.32
C PRO A 131 2.82 36.00 19.41
N GLY A 132 2.87 34.70 19.11
CA GLY A 132 2.82 33.66 20.14
C GLY A 132 4.09 33.69 21.01
N PRO A 133 4.07 33.12 22.22
CA PRO A 133 5.23 33.06 23.11
C PRO A 133 6.44 32.42 22.40
N LYS A 134 7.61 33.06 22.48
CA LYS A 134 8.83 32.55 21.84
C LYS A 134 9.19 31.17 22.42
N PRO A 135 9.39 30.13 21.58
CA PRO A 135 9.83 28.83 22.06
C PRO A 135 11.24 28.93 22.65
N LYS A 136 11.44 28.30 23.81
CA LYS A 136 12.75 28.26 24.48
C LYS A 136 13.76 27.48 23.63
N PRO A 137 15.05 27.86 23.62
CA PRO A 137 16.10 27.08 22.97
C PRO A 137 16.09 25.64 23.50
N ILE A 138 15.93 24.69 22.59
CA ILE A 138 15.94 23.27 22.92
C ILE A 138 17.42 22.86 22.89
N GLU A 139 17.95 22.48 24.04
CA GLU A 139 19.30 21.95 24.19
C GLU A 139 19.36 20.61 23.42
N GLU A 140 20.06 20.63 22.29
CA GLU A 140 19.81 19.71 21.17
C GLU A 140 20.37 18.30 21.40
N PHE A 141 21.25 18.08 22.38
CA PHE A 141 21.83 16.77 22.62
C PHE A 141 22.15 16.56 24.10
N PRO A 142 21.55 15.57 24.79
CA PRO A 142 22.08 15.13 26.08
C PRO A 142 23.47 14.54 25.87
N GLU A 143 24.37 14.88 26.79
CA GLU A 143 25.75 14.40 26.82
C GLU A 143 25.77 12.84 26.76
N PRO A 144 26.56 12.23 25.85
CA PRO A 144 26.56 10.78 25.66
C PRO A 144 27.05 10.06 26.93
N LEU A 145 26.10 9.40 27.60
CA LEU A 145 26.27 8.68 28.87
C LEU A 145 27.08 7.36 28.78
N PHE A 146 27.89 7.16 27.73
CA PHE A 146 28.59 5.88 27.49
C PHE A 146 30.11 6.00 27.36
N GLU A 147 30.73 7.11 27.77
CA GLU A 147 32.19 7.17 27.92
C GLU A 147 32.67 6.57 29.26
N THR A 148 32.24 5.35 29.60
CA THR A 148 32.77 4.63 30.78
C THR A 148 32.92 3.12 30.58
N MET A 149 33.22 2.67 29.37
CA MET A 149 33.69 1.29 29.14
C MET A 149 34.95 1.27 28.29
N ARG A 150 36.01 1.91 28.78
CA ARG A 150 37.38 1.60 28.34
C ARG A 150 38.34 1.83 29.50
N ASN A 151 38.47 0.81 30.35
CA ASN A 151 39.73 0.38 30.97
C ASN A 151 39.43 -0.61 32.10
N ARG A 152 39.35 -1.90 31.76
CA ARG A 152 39.92 -3.00 32.55
C ARG A 152 39.96 -4.23 31.68
N TYR A 153 41.17 -4.56 31.21
CA TYR A 153 41.74 -5.90 31.09
C TYR A 153 43.00 -5.78 30.23
N LEU A 154 44.11 -5.41 30.87
CA LEU A 154 45.45 -5.85 30.47
C LEU A 154 46.28 -5.99 31.75
N PHE A 155 46.84 -7.19 31.89
CA PHE A 155 47.69 -7.75 32.95
C PHE A 155 47.01 -8.19 34.25
#